data_AF-A0A0X7A5L6-F1
#
_entry.id   AF-A0A0X7A5L6-F1
#
_cell.length_a   1.000
_cell.length_b   1.000
_cell.length_c   1.000
_cell.angle_alpha   90.00
_cell.angle_beta   90.00
_cell.angle_gamma   90.00
#
_symmetry.space_group_name_H-M   'P 1'
#
loop_
_entity.id
_entity.type
_entity.pdbx_description
1 polymer ?
#
loop_
_entity_poly.entity_id
_entity_poly.type
_entity_poly.pdbx_seq_one_letter_code
_entity_poly.pdbx_strand_id
1 'polypeptide(L)'
;MRRAFIVQALPVKRGFYRPEDAVEPKRNECDKRSDGMKNLFLAWQFWALLSAAFAALTAIFAKIGVENINSDFATLIRTVVILAAAGLMVYITGNWQQPSTISGKTWVFLVLSGLATGASWICYFRALKLGDAARVAPIDKLSVVFVAVFAVLFLGERLSLPNWLGVLLIACGAVLVAYRG
;
A
#
# COMPACT_ATOMS: atom_id res chain seq x y z
N MET A 1 -57.70 -11.79 47.17
CA MET A 1 -57.97 -13.15 47.70
C MET A 1 -56.78 -14.03 47.33
N ARG A 2 -55.77 -14.15 48.21
CA ARG A 2 -55.53 -15.25 49.17
C ARG A 2 -55.13 -16.60 48.53
N ARG A 3 -53.86 -16.97 48.75
CA ARG A 3 -53.29 -18.27 49.23
C ARG A 3 -51.79 -18.24 48.90
N ALA A 4 -50.88 -17.82 49.77
CA ALA A 4 -50.32 -18.56 50.92
C ALA A 4 -50.19 -20.08 50.68
N PHE A 5 -48.98 -20.54 50.37
CA PHE A 5 -48.50 -21.86 50.79
C PHE A 5 -47.02 -21.77 51.20
N ILE A 6 -46.82 -21.90 52.50
CA ILE A 6 -45.55 -22.11 53.18
C ILE A 6 -45.23 -23.59 53.06
N VAL A 7 -44.03 -23.95 52.58
CA VAL A 7 -43.35 -25.19 53.01
C VAL A 7 -41.86 -24.89 53.18
N GLN A 8 -41.38 -25.22 54.37
CA GLN A 8 -40.06 -24.99 54.90
C GLN A 8 -39.29 -26.32 54.94
N ALA A 9 -37.98 -26.23 54.71
CA ALA A 9 -36.90 -27.15 55.12
C ALA A 9 -36.71 -28.50 54.40
N LEU A 10 -35.52 -28.66 53.79
CA LEU A 10 -34.61 -29.80 54.00
C LEU A 10 -33.15 -29.35 53.71
N PRO A 11 -32.15 -29.76 54.52
CA PRO A 11 -30.76 -29.34 54.37
C PRO A 11 -29.98 -30.36 53.52
N VAL A 12 -29.54 -29.97 52.33
CA VAL A 12 -28.64 -30.80 51.51
C VAL A 12 -27.21 -30.27 51.66
N LYS A 13 -26.41 -30.97 52.48
CA LYS A 13 -24.94 -30.90 52.44
C LYS A 13 -24.49 -31.26 51.01
N ARG A 14 -23.96 -30.31 50.26
CA ARG A 14 -23.10 -30.60 49.10
C ARG A 14 -21.70 -30.13 49.42
N GLY A 15 -20.82 -31.10 49.64
CA GLY A 15 -19.38 -30.88 49.64
C GLY A 15 -18.97 -30.21 48.35
N PHE A 16 -18.17 -29.17 48.50
CA PHE A 16 -17.65 -28.31 47.45
C PHE A 16 -16.54 -29.08 46.72
N TYR A 17 -16.86 -29.75 45.61
CA TYR A 17 -15.85 -30.28 44.69
C TYR A 17 -15.40 -29.11 43.79
N ARG A 18 -14.16 -28.67 43.98
CA ARG A 18 -13.53 -27.54 43.28
C ARG A 18 -12.82 -28.07 42.03
N PRO A 19 -13.27 -27.74 40.81
CA PRO A 19 -12.60 -28.18 39.59
C PRO A 19 -11.47 -27.19 39.26
N GLU A 20 -10.33 -27.29 39.94
CA GLU A 20 -9.14 -26.45 39.65
C GLU A 20 -7.97 -27.22 39.02
N ASP A 21 -8.13 -28.50 38.68
CA ASP A 21 -7.04 -29.32 38.11
C ASP A 21 -7.21 -29.62 36.60
N ALA A 22 -7.85 -28.72 35.86
CA ALA A 22 -7.84 -28.78 34.39
C ALA A 22 -6.56 -28.09 33.87
N VAL A 23 -5.47 -28.87 33.76
CA VAL A 23 -4.27 -28.46 33.03
C VAL A 23 -4.64 -28.26 31.56
N GLU A 24 -4.79 -27.00 31.14
CA GLU A 24 -5.01 -26.64 29.73
C GLU A 24 -3.84 -27.12 28.85
N PRO A 25 -4.10 -27.80 27.72
CA PRO A 25 -3.04 -28.26 26.82
C PRO A 25 -2.46 -27.08 26.02
N LYS A 26 -1.13 -27.12 25.81
CA LYS A 26 -0.31 -26.13 25.08
C LYS A 26 -0.87 -25.75 23.69
N ARG A 27 -1.82 -24.80 23.65
CA ARG A 27 -2.39 -24.20 22.41
C ARG A 27 -1.55 -23.04 21.86
N ASN A 28 -0.36 -22.77 22.41
CA ASN A 28 0.29 -21.47 22.21
C ASN A 28 1.42 -21.47 21.16
N GLU A 29 1.90 -22.64 20.71
CA GLU A 29 3.05 -22.73 19.79
C GLU A 29 2.66 -22.97 18.32
N CYS A 30 1.63 -23.78 18.05
CA CYS A 30 1.15 -24.01 16.68
C CYS A 30 0.41 -22.77 16.12
N ASP A 31 -0.25 -22.01 16.99
CA ASP A 31 -0.98 -20.78 16.64
C ASP A 31 -0.02 -19.64 16.26
N LYS A 32 1.03 -19.40 17.06
CA LYS A 32 2.06 -18.38 16.78
C LYS A 32 2.79 -18.56 15.44
N ARG A 33 3.01 -19.80 15.00
CA ARG A 33 3.68 -20.07 13.71
C ARG A 33 2.76 -19.76 12.52
N SER A 34 1.46 -19.99 12.67
CA SER A 34 0.44 -19.61 11.67
C SER A 34 0.27 -18.09 11.61
N ASP A 35 0.26 -17.43 12.77
CA ASP A 35 0.16 -15.97 12.85
C ASP A 35 1.38 -15.25 12.30
N GLY A 36 2.60 -15.73 12.57
CA GLY A 36 3.82 -15.15 12.01
C GLY A 36 3.83 -15.15 10.48
N MET A 37 3.29 -16.21 9.86
CA MET A 37 3.21 -16.34 8.40
C MET A 37 2.11 -15.46 7.80
N LYS A 38 0.94 -15.38 8.45
CA LYS A 38 -0.15 -14.46 8.07
C LYS A 38 0.28 -13.00 8.19
N ASN A 39 1.05 -12.65 9.23
CA ASN A 39 1.60 -11.31 9.41
C ASN A 39 2.57 -10.93 8.31
N LEU A 40 3.27 -11.88 7.68
CA LEU A 40 4.13 -11.60 6.53
C LEU A 40 3.32 -11.28 5.26
N PHE A 41 2.19 -11.94 5.04
CA PHE A 41 1.31 -11.65 3.90
C PHE A 41 0.39 -10.43 4.13
N LEU A 42 0.12 -10.07 5.38
CA LEU A 42 -0.60 -8.85 5.79
C LEU A 42 0.33 -7.65 6.01
N ALA A 43 1.64 -7.90 6.13
CA ALA A 43 2.65 -6.87 6.31
C ALA A 43 2.68 -5.94 5.09
N TRP A 44 2.57 -4.63 5.34
CA TRP A 44 2.70 -3.59 4.31
C TRP A 44 4.02 -3.72 3.54
N GLN A 45 5.06 -4.28 4.15
CA GLN A 45 6.35 -4.57 3.53
C GLN A 45 6.22 -5.56 2.36
N PHE A 46 5.40 -6.61 2.50
CA PHE A 46 5.19 -7.58 1.44
C PHE A 46 4.48 -6.94 0.23
N TRP A 47 3.43 -6.16 0.49
CA TRP A 47 2.74 -5.40 -0.55
C TRP A 47 3.63 -4.34 -1.22
N ALA A 48 4.51 -3.69 -0.45
CA ALA A 48 5.49 -2.73 -0.97
C ALA A 48 6.55 -3.39 -1.86
N LEU A 49 7.07 -4.56 -1.45
CA LEU A 49 8.01 -5.35 -2.25
C LEU A 49 7.37 -5.85 -3.55
N LEU A 50 6.13 -6.33 -3.46
CA LEU A 50 5.38 -6.77 -4.62
C LEU A 50 5.15 -5.59 -5.59
N SER A 51 4.77 -4.42 -5.08
CA SER A 51 4.66 -3.18 -5.85
C SER A 51 5.98 -2.79 -6.52
N ALA A 52 7.11 -2.90 -5.81
CA ALA A 52 8.43 -2.61 -6.38
C ALA A 52 8.78 -3.56 -7.54
N ALA A 53 8.45 -4.85 -7.42
CA ALA A 53 8.64 -5.83 -8.50
C ALA A 53 7.78 -5.50 -9.73
N PHE A 54 6.49 -5.19 -9.54
CA PHE A 54 5.61 -4.74 -10.63
C PHE A 54 6.10 -3.45 -11.27
N ALA A 55 6.61 -2.49 -10.48
CA ALA A 55 7.18 -1.26 -10.99
C ALA A 55 8.42 -1.51 -11.87
N ALA A 56 9.29 -2.46 -11.48
CA ALA A 56 10.46 -2.84 -12.27
C ALA A 56 10.06 -3.48 -13.61
N LEU A 57 9.12 -4.43 -13.60
CA LEU A 57 8.57 -5.03 -14.83
C LEU A 57 7.96 -3.96 -15.74
N THR A 58 7.20 -3.04 -15.14
CA THR A 58 6.59 -1.94 -15.87
C THR A 58 7.62 -1.03 -16.53
N ALA A 59 8.75 -0.75 -15.88
CA ALA A 59 9.84 0.03 -16.47
C ALA A 59 10.46 -0.68 -17.68
N ILE A 60 10.65 -2.01 -17.61
CA ILE A 60 11.17 -2.82 -18.72
C ILE A 60 10.18 -2.82 -19.89
N PHE A 61 8.91 -3.14 -19.64
CA PHE A 61 7.88 -3.10 -20.69
C PHE A 61 7.67 -1.71 -21.26
N ALA A 62 7.76 -0.66 -20.43
CA ALA A 62 7.72 0.72 -20.89
C ALA A 62 8.84 1.00 -21.88
N LYS A 63 10.09 0.62 -21.57
CA LYS A 63 11.24 0.82 -22.45
C LYS A 63 11.07 0.09 -23.80
N ILE A 64 10.72 -1.20 -23.75
CA ILE A 64 10.47 -2.01 -24.96
C ILE A 64 9.28 -1.44 -25.76
N GLY A 65 8.22 -1.02 -25.06
CA GLY A 65 7.00 -0.51 -25.65
C GLY A 65 7.15 0.86 -26.32
N VAL A 66 8.04 1.74 -25.85
CA VAL A 66 8.28 3.05 -26.49
C VAL A 66 9.35 3.06 -27.57
N GLU A 67 10.07 1.96 -27.76
CA GLU A 67 11.20 1.89 -28.70
C GLU A 67 10.73 1.99 -30.16
N ASN A 68 9.57 1.41 -30.49
CA ASN A 68 9.06 1.29 -31.86
C ASN A 68 7.84 2.17 -32.18
N ILE A 69 7.30 2.91 -31.21
CA ILE A 69 6.12 3.78 -31.39
C ILE A 69 6.34 5.15 -30.74
N ASN A 70 5.49 6.13 -31.05
CA ASN A 70 5.52 7.41 -30.36
C ASN A 70 5.22 7.20 -28.86
N SER A 71 6.03 7.81 -27.98
CA SER A 71 5.89 7.72 -26.52
C SER A 71 4.53 8.20 -26.01
N ASP A 72 3.94 9.21 -26.65
CA ASP A 72 2.62 9.72 -26.30
C ASP A 72 1.54 8.67 -26.59
N PHE A 73 1.70 7.94 -27.70
CA PHE A 73 0.78 6.86 -28.09
C PHE A 73 0.91 5.63 -27.19
N ALA A 74 2.14 5.24 -26.84
CA ALA A 74 2.40 4.17 -25.86
C ALA A 74 1.78 4.48 -24.49
N THR A 75 1.92 5.74 -24.06
CA THR A 75 1.32 6.25 -22.82
C THR A 75 -0.20 6.18 -22.88
N LEU A 76 -0.81 6.57 -24.00
CA LEU A 76 -2.25 6.49 -24.20
C LEU A 76 -2.76 5.05 -24.07
N ILE A 77 -2.14 4.09 -24.77
CA ILE A 77 -2.52 2.67 -24.65
C ILE A 77 -2.42 2.21 -23.19
N ARG A 78 -1.31 2.54 -22.51
CA ARG A 78 -1.12 2.20 -21.10
C ARG A 78 -2.20 2.79 -20.19
N THR A 79 -2.59 4.05 -20.41
CA THR A 79 -3.65 4.69 -19.63
C THR A 79 -5.02 4.05 -19.85
N VAL A 80 -5.35 3.65 -21.08
CA VAL A 80 -6.60 2.93 -21.38
C VAL A 80 -6.64 1.59 -20.66
N VAL A 81 -5.54 0.83 -20.67
CA VAL A 81 -5.44 -0.45 -19.96
C VAL A 81 -5.62 -0.26 -18.45
N ILE A 82 -5.00 0.76 -17.88
CA ILE A 82 -5.13 1.06 -16.43
C ILE A 82 -6.51 1.55 -16.07
N LEU A 83 -7.12 2.39 -16.90
CA LEU A 83 -8.49 2.85 -16.71
C LEU A 83 -9.47 1.66 -16.74
N ALA A 84 -9.29 0.74 -17.68
CA ALA A 84 -10.08 -0.49 -17.75
C ALA A 84 -9.87 -1.38 -16.52
N ALA A 85 -8.62 -1.59 -16.10
CA ALA A 85 -8.30 -2.39 -14.90
C ALA A 85 -8.84 -1.76 -13.61
N ALA A 86 -8.69 -0.45 -13.44
CA ALA A 86 -9.23 0.29 -12.30
C ALA A 86 -10.77 0.28 -12.32
N GLY A 87 -11.39 0.49 -13.47
CA GLY A 87 -12.85 0.42 -13.64
C GLY A 87 -13.40 -0.97 -13.32
N LEU A 88 -12.74 -2.03 -13.80
CA LEU A 88 -13.09 -3.41 -13.49
C LEU A 88 -12.95 -3.69 -11.98
N MET A 89 -11.90 -3.19 -11.34
CA MET A 89 -11.70 -3.34 -9.90
C MET A 89 -12.81 -2.65 -9.10
N VAL A 90 -13.19 -1.42 -9.46
CA VAL A 90 -14.32 -0.71 -8.81
C VAL A 90 -15.63 -1.46 -9.04
N TYR A 91 -15.82 -2.02 -10.24
CA TYR A 91 -16.99 -2.83 -10.57
C TYR A 91 -17.07 -4.11 -9.73
N ILE A 92 -15.98 -4.88 -9.65
CA ILE A 92 -15.91 -6.13 -8.86
C ILE A 92 -16.06 -5.85 -7.36
N THR A 93 -15.45 -4.78 -6.85
CA THR A 93 -15.52 -4.44 -5.43
C THR A 93 -16.85 -3.79 -5.02
N GLY A 94 -17.72 -3.45 -5.97
CA GLY A 94 -19.03 -2.84 -5.69
C GLY A 94 -18.95 -1.43 -5.08
N ASN A 95 -17.76 -0.85 -4.97
CA ASN A 95 -17.51 0.46 -4.34
C ASN A 95 -17.79 1.62 -5.30
N TRP A 96 -18.77 1.47 -6.19
CA TRP A 96 -19.13 2.51 -7.14
C TRP A 96 -19.72 3.70 -6.39
N GLN A 97 -18.93 4.75 -6.22
CA GLN A 97 -19.40 5.98 -5.58
C GLN A 97 -20.04 6.90 -6.61
N GLN A 98 -21.17 7.48 -6.23
CA GLN A 98 -21.88 8.42 -7.09
C GLN A 98 -21.06 9.72 -7.18
N PRO A 99 -20.74 10.23 -8.38
CA PRO A 99 -19.88 11.41 -8.53
C PRO A 99 -20.35 12.66 -7.77
N SER A 100 -21.65 12.73 -7.45
CA SER A 100 -22.31 13.78 -6.68
C SER A 100 -22.03 13.76 -5.18
N THR A 101 -21.54 12.66 -4.61
CA THR A 101 -21.17 12.58 -3.18
C THR A 101 -19.77 13.12 -2.91
N ILE A 102 -18.98 13.39 -3.96
CA ILE A 102 -17.61 13.89 -3.85
C ILE A 102 -17.63 15.42 -3.83
N SER A 103 -17.04 16.01 -2.78
CA SER A 103 -16.88 17.45 -2.64
C SER A 103 -16.12 18.06 -3.83
N GLY A 104 -16.53 19.25 -4.29
CA GLY A 104 -15.87 19.95 -5.40
C GLY A 104 -14.36 20.20 -5.16
N LYS A 105 -13.95 20.38 -3.90
CA LYS A 105 -12.52 20.48 -3.55
C LYS A 105 -11.76 19.18 -3.82
N THR A 106 -12.35 18.04 -3.46
CA THR A 106 -11.77 16.71 -3.72
C THR A 106 -11.63 16.48 -5.23
N TRP A 107 -12.61 16.88 -6.02
CA TRP A 107 -12.52 16.84 -7.48
C TRP A 107 -11.34 17.64 -8.02
N VAL A 108 -11.15 18.89 -7.54
CA VAL A 108 -10.01 19.71 -7.96
C VAL A 108 -8.68 19.05 -7.60
N PHE A 109 -8.53 18.54 -6.36
CA PHE A 109 -7.30 17.84 -5.95
C PHE A 109 -7.06 16.55 -6.75
N LEU A 110 -8.11 15.78 -7.06
CA LEU A 110 -8.00 14.57 -7.89
C LEU A 110 -7.61 14.90 -9.33
N VAL A 111 -8.18 15.95 -9.92
CA VAL A 111 -7.82 16.40 -11.26
C VAL A 111 -6.38 16.92 -11.28
N LEU A 112 -5.96 17.73 -10.32
CA LEU A 112 -4.56 18.17 -10.22
C LEU A 112 -3.60 17.00 -10.06
N SER A 113 -3.96 16.02 -9.21
CA SER A 113 -3.16 14.81 -9.02
C SER A 113 -3.05 13.98 -10.32
N GLY A 114 -4.16 13.82 -11.03
CA GLY A 114 -4.21 13.15 -12.33
C GLY A 114 -3.36 13.85 -13.39
N LEU A 115 -3.47 15.18 -13.49
CA LEU A 115 -2.64 15.99 -14.38
C LEU A 115 -1.15 15.89 -14.03
N ALA A 116 -0.80 15.94 -12.74
CA ALA A 116 0.57 15.77 -12.28
C ALA A 116 1.12 14.38 -12.63
N THR A 117 0.29 13.34 -12.49
CA THR A 117 0.64 11.96 -12.85
C THR A 117 0.86 11.82 -14.36
N GLY A 118 -0.05 12.38 -15.17
CA GLY A 118 0.08 12.39 -16.63
C GLY A 118 1.32 13.13 -17.11
N ALA A 119 1.59 14.32 -16.55
CA ALA A 119 2.80 15.09 -16.86
C ALA A 119 4.07 14.32 -16.48
N SER A 120 4.09 13.69 -15.31
CA SER A 120 5.19 12.83 -14.87
C SER A 120 5.45 11.69 -15.86
N TRP A 121 4.40 11.02 -16.32
CA TRP A 121 4.53 9.92 -17.27
C TRP A 121 5.09 10.35 -18.62
N ILE A 122 4.60 11.46 -19.18
CA ILE A 122 5.12 12.00 -20.44
C ILE A 122 6.63 12.28 -20.30
N CYS A 123 7.06 12.91 -19.21
CA CYS A 123 8.47 13.15 -18.91
C CYS A 123 9.26 11.84 -18.74
N TYR A 124 8.72 10.87 -18.01
CA TYR A 124 9.35 9.56 -17.76
C TYR A 124 9.55 8.76 -19.05
N PHE A 125 8.52 8.65 -19.89
CA PHE A 125 8.61 7.95 -21.16
C PHE A 125 9.53 8.65 -22.15
N ARG A 126 9.56 9.99 -22.12
CA ARG A 126 10.53 10.77 -22.91
C ARG A 126 11.96 10.50 -22.44
N ALA A 127 12.19 10.40 -21.13
CA ALA A 127 13.49 10.02 -20.59
C ALA A 127 13.88 8.57 -20.97
N LEU A 128 12.94 7.61 -20.91
CA LEU A 128 13.16 6.23 -21.36
C LEU A 128 13.46 6.13 -22.85
N LYS A 129 12.95 7.05 -23.67
CA LYS A 129 13.28 7.08 -25.09
C LYS A 129 14.70 7.59 -25.33
N LEU A 130 15.17 8.54 -24.52
CA LEU A 130 16.49 9.16 -24.65
C LEU A 130 17.62 8.39 -23.96
N GLY A 131 17.32 7.61 -22.92
CA GLY A 131 18.32 6.87 -22.13
C GLY A 131 17.85 5.50 -21.69
N ASP A 132 18.75 4.71 -21.10
CA ASP A 132 18.43 3.35 -20.67
C ASP A 132 17.55 3.30 -19.43
N ALA A 133 16.66 2.29 -19.37
CA ALA A 133 15.80 2.07 -18.21
C ALA A 133 16.61 1.92 -16.91
N ALA A 134 17.81 1.35 -16.99
CA ALA A 134 18.73 1.21 -15.86
C ALA A 134 19.24 2.56 -15.30
N ARG A 135 19.30 3.62 -16.12
CA ARG A 135 19.69 4.98 -15.68
C ARG A 135 18.48 5.81 -15.26
N VAL A 136 17.36 5.66 -15.98
CA VAL A 136 16.14 6.43 -15.71
C VAL A 136 15.42 5.94 -14.46
N ALA A 137 15.38 4.63 -14.19
CA ALA A 137 14.67 4.07 -13.04
C ALA A 137 15.22 4.57 -11.68
N PRO A 138 16.54 4.64 -11.42
CA PRO A 138 17.06 5.21 -10.19
C PRO A 138 16.72 6.71 -10.04
N ILE A 139 16.79 7.48 -11.12
CA ILE A 139 16.43 8.90 -11.11
C ILE A 139 14.94 9.08 -10.82
N ASP A 140 14.06 8.23 -11.35
CA ASP A 140 12.63 8.23 -11.00
C ASP A 140 12.40 7.93 -9.50
N LYS A 141 13.24 7.10 -8.88
CA LYS A 141 13.20 6.84 -7.42
C LYS A 141 13.65 8.03 -6.57
N LEU A 142 14.32 9.04 -7.14
CA LEU A 142 14.56 10.31 -6.44
C LEU A 142 13.26 11.05 -6.12
N SER A 143 12.12 10.67 -6.71
CA SER A 143 10.80 11.14 -6.28
C SER A 143 10.58 10.99 -4.78
N VAL A 144 11.14 9.96 -4.13
CA VAL A 144 11.07 9.77 -2.67
C VAL A 144 11.72 10.94 -1.91
N VAL A 145 12.80 11.50 -2.45
CA VAL A 145 13.48 12.68 -1.89
C VAL A 145 12.57 13.90 -1.99
N PHE A 146 11.95 14.13 -3.15
CA PHE A 146 11.00 15.22 -3.33
C PHE A 146 9.77 15.06 -2.43
N VAL A 147 9.25 13.84 -2.28
CA VAL A 147 8.15 13.54 -1.36
C VAL A 147 8.55 13.86 0.08
N ALA A 148 9.74 13.46 0.54
CA ALA A 148 10.22 13.78 1.88
C ALA A 148 10.33 15.30 2.11
N VAL A 149 10.86 16.04 1.12
CA VAL A 149 10.96 17.50 1.18
C VAL A 149 9.57 18.14 1.21
N PHE A 150 8.66 17.72 0.35
CA PHE A 150 7.28 18.24 0.32
C PHE A 150 6.48 17.86 1.55
N ALA A 151 6.68 16.69 2.15
CA ALA A 151 6.05 16.31 3.41
C ALA A 151 6.46 17.22 4.57
N VAL A 152 7.74 17.59 4.66
CA VAL A 152 8.23 18.55 5.66
C VAL A 152 7.68 19.96 5.39
N LEU A 153 7.68 20.40 4.12
CA LEU A 153 7.29 21.77 3.76
C LEU A 153 5.77 22.01 3.79
N PHE A 154 4.97 21.09 3.27
CA PHE A 154 3.52 21.26 3.10
C PHE A 154 2.70 20.57 4.18
N LEU A 155 3.10 19.37 4.63
CA LEU A 155 2.38 18.64 5.69
C LEU A 155 2.89 19.00 7.10
N GLY A 156 4.06 19.64 7.20
CA GLY A 156 4.68 19.98 8.48
C GLY A 156 5.20 18.74 9.23
N GLU A 157 5.40 17.62 8.54
CA GLU A 157 5.92 16.40 9.15
C GLU A 157 7.38 16.60 9.60
N ARG A 158 7.69 16.16 10.82
CA ARG A 158 9.07 16.19 11.35
C ARG A 158 9.77 14.87 11.08
N LEU A 159 10.54 14.83 10.00
CA LEU A 159 11.44 13.71 9.73
C LEU A 159 12.59 13.70 10.74
N SER A 160 12.84 12.53 11.33
CA SER A 160 13.98 12.32 12.23
C SER A 160 15.31 12.36 11.46
N LEU A 161 16.42 12.63 12.16
CA LEU A 161 17.77 12.61 11.59
C LEU A 161 18.10 11.29 10.85
N PRO A 162 17.76 10.10 11.38
CA PRO A 162 17.94 8.83 10.66
C PRO A 162 17.16 8.76 9.34
N ASN A 163 15.93 9.30 9.29
CA ASN A 163 15.14 9.31 8.05
C ASN A 163 15.79 10.20 6.99
N TRP A 164 16.31 11.37 7.39
CA TRP A 164 17.06 12.24 6.49
C TRP A 164 18.33 11.58 5.93
N LEU A 165 19.06 10.84 6.77
CA LEU A 165 20.20 10.03 6.33
C LEU A 165 19.78 8.95 5.31
N GLY A 166 18.67 8.26 5.56
CA GLY A 166 18.13 7.28 4.62
C GLY A 166 17.76 7.90 3.27
N VAL A 167 17.06 9.04 3.28
CA VAL A 167 16.70 9.79 2.07
C VAL A 167 17.96 10.23 1.30
N LEU A 168 18.97 10.75 2.01
CA LEU A 168 20.24 11.14 1.40
C LEU A 168 20.97 9.94 0.79
N LEU A 169 20.96 8.79 1.46
CA LEU A 169 21.61 7.56 0.98
C LEU A 169 20.92 7.02 -0.28
N ILE A 170 19.58 7.05 -0.33
CA ILE A 170 18.81 6.73 -1.54
C ILE A 170 19.18 7.69 -2.66
N ALA A 171 19.29 8.99 -2.36
CA ALA A 171 19.65 10.01 -3.34
C ALA A 171 21.04 9.78 -3.93
N CYS A 172 22.05 9.59 -3.08
CA CYS A 172 23.41 9.30 -3.47
C CYS A 172 23.50 7.98 -4.27
N GLY A 173 22.81 6.93 -3.83
CA GLY A 173 22.76 5.65 -4.53
C GLY A 173 22.16 5.79 -5.93
N ALA A 174 21.05 6.52 -6.07
CA ALA A 174 20.41 6.76 -7.36
C ALA A 174 21.32 7.54 -8.33
N VAL A 175 21.97 8.61 -7.85
CA VAL A 175 22.93 9.39 -8.64
C VAL A 175 24.14 8.55 -9.05
N LEU A 176 24.67 7.73 -8.15
CA LEU A 176 25.82 6.87 -8.43
C LEU A 176 25.53 5.85 -9.54
N VAL A 177 24.34 5.23 -9.51
CA VAL A 177 23.89 4.31 -10.57
C VAL A 177 23.70 5.04 -11.89
N ALA A 178 23.15 6.26 -11.86
CA ALA A 178 22.97 7.08 -13.06
C ALA A 178 24.29 7.59 -13.67
N TYR A 179 25.33 7.80 -12.84
CA TYR A 179 26.62 8.35 -13.26
C TYR A 179 27.52 7.35 -14.01
N ARG A 180 27.36 6.05 -13.76
CA ARG A 180 28.25 5.00 -14.29
C ARG A 180 27.62 4.00 -15.27
N GLY A 181 26.35 4.21 -15.65
CA GLY A 181 25.77 3.53 -16.80
C GLY A 181 26.34 4.08 -18.10
#